data_AF-A0A094FSV3-F1
#
_entry.id   AF-A0A094FSV3-F1
#
_cell.length_a   1.000
_cell.length_b   1.000
_cell.length_c   1.000
_cell.angle_alpha   90.00
_cell.angle_beta   90.00
_cell.angle_gamma   90.00
#
_symmetry.space_group_name_H-M   'P 1'
#
loop_
_entity.id
_entity.type
_entity.pdbx_description
1 polymer ?
#
loop_
_entity_poly.entity_id
_entity_poly.type
_entity_poly.pdbx_seq_one_letter_code
_entity_poly.pdbx_strand_id
1 'polypeptide(L)'
;MSLKRKAADAALADAKKVKANGSITSFFGPPKVAARTITTTKVVAKSADGGTTETVVETFLEEEVKSSRPKFDKKKWAEKLTAEQKELLGLEIETMDESWFAVLKDELLTKEFLALKKFLVQEHIAKKQIFPPAEDVYSWSRHTPFHTVKAVIVGQDPYHNHNQAHGMCFSVRPPTPAPPSLKNMYKALKIDYPDFQPPPNNGGLLTPWADRGVLLLNTCLTVRAHEANSHSGKGWERLTQRAIDAVAARKGKGAVFIAWGAAAGKRVAKVDAKKHCVLVGVHPSPLSAHRGFFECGHFKKTNEWLRLNHGKEAEIDWSLDVDPKVAGV
;
A
#
# COMPACT_ATOMS: atom_id res chain seq x y z
N MET A 1 22.40 56.47 42.90
CA MET A 1 21.26 56.83 42.04
C MET A 1 20.28 55.66 42.06
N SER A 2 19.53 55.45 43.15
CA SER A 2 18.15 55.92 43.36
C SER A 2 17.26 55.72 42.12
N LEU A 3 16.39 54.71 42.16
CA LEU A 3 14.93 54.89 42.16
C LEU A 3 14.23 53.54 42.44
N LYS A 4 13.58 53.48 43.61
CA LYS A 4 12.46 52.59 43.93
C LYS A 4 11.20 53.03 43.17
N ARG A 5 10.25 52.08 43.01
CA ARG A 5 8.76 52.19 42.95
C ARG A 5 8.21 51.37 41.77
N LYS A 6 7.09 50.67 41.85
CA LYS A 6 6.12 50.34 42.91
C LYS A 6 5.14 49.32 42.29
N ALA A 7 4.69 48.37 43.08
CA ALA A 7 3.62 47.43 42.76
C ALA A 7 2.23 48.10 42.78
N ALA A 8 1.27 47.49 42.08
CA ALA A 8 -0.16 47.44 42.38
C ALA A 8 -0.64 46.08 41.82
N ASP A 9 -0.91 45.09 42.68
CA ASP A 9 -2.23 44.71 43.22
C ASP A 9 -3.29 44.47 42.14
N ALA A 10 -4.17 43.47 42.17
CA ALA A 10 -4.38 42.21 42.87
C ALA A 10 -5.83 41.83 42.49
N ALA A 11 -6.09 40.62 41.98
CA ALA A 11 -7.44 40.03 42.06
C ALA A 11 -7.39 38.53 41.77
N LEU A 12 -7.62 37.73 42.80
CA LEU A 12 -8.05 36.34 42.71
C LEU A 12 -9.51 36.30 42.24
N ALA A 13 -9.80 35.48 41.24
CA ALA A 13 -11.13 34.96 41.01
C ALA A 13 -11.05 33.56 40.38
N ASP A 14 -11.87 32.68 40.94
CA ASP A 14 -11.93 31.24 40.77
C ASP A 14 -12.65 30.80 39.47
N ALA A 15 -12.44 29.52 39.10
CA ALA A 15 -13.26 28.66 38.26
C ALA A 15 -13.30 28.83 36.72
N LYS A 16 -12.71 27.86 36.00
CA LYS A 16 -13.47 26.78 35.31
C LYS A 16 -12.57 25.76 34.58
N LYS A 17 -12.85 24.48 34.85
CA LYS A 17 -12.41 23.31 34.06
C LYS A 17 -12.67 23.53 32.57
N VAL A 18 -11.63 23.39 31.73
CA VAL A 18 -11.80 23.22 30.28
C VAL A 18 -11.73 21.73 29.96
N LYS A 19 -12.83 21.21 29.41
CA LYS A 19 -13.00 19.83 28.97
C LYS A 19 -12.15 19.56 27.72
N ALA A 20 -11.56 18.37 27.69
CA ALA A 20 -11.12 17.70 26.48
C ALA A 20 -12.33 17.40 25.56
N ASN A 21 -12.17 17.71 24.27
CA ASN A 21 -12.68 16.97 23.10
C ASN A 21 -12.94 17.94 21.94
N GLY A 22 -12.13 17.79 20.90
CA GLY A 22 -12.30 18.44 19.61
C GLY A 22 -11.26 17.86 18.67
N SER A 23 -11.55 16.68 18.11
CA SER A 23 -10.72 16.08 17.07
C SER A 23 -10.66 17.04 15.88
N ILE A 24 -9.45 17.48 15.52
CA ILE A 24 -9.16 18.33 14.35
C ILE A 24 -9.35 17.58 13.02
N THR A 25 -9.79 16.32 13.04
CA THR A 25 -9.97 15.45 11.87
C THR A 25 -11.22 15.75 11.04
N SER A 26 -12.00 16.81 11.36
CA SER A 26 -13.21 17.17 10.60
C SER A 26 -12.96 18.09 9.39
N PHE A 27 -11.72 18.52 9.10
CA PHE A 27 -11.43 19.51 8.06
C PHE A 27 -10.89 18.97 6.74
N PHE A 28 -10.52 17.70 6.65
CA PHE A 28 -10.04 17.11 5.39
C PHE A 28 -10.78 15.80 5.12
N GLY A 29 -11.88 15.90 4.36
CA GLY A 29 -12.51 14.74 3.73
C GLY A 29 -11.68 14.27 2.52
N PRO A 30 -11.76 12.99 2.15
CA PRO A 30 -11.06 12.47 0.97
C PRO A 30 -11.55 13.19 -0.30
N PRO A 31 -10.68 13.48 -1.28
CA PRO A 31 -11.07 14.15 -2.52
C PRO A 31 -12.11 13.32 -3.27
N LYS A 32 -13.20 13.96 -3.68
CA LYS A 32 -14.22 13.37 -4.56
C LYS A 32 -13.57 13.04 -5.91
N VAL A 33 -13.56 11.75 -6.26
CA VAL A 33 -13.23 11.30 -7.62
C VAL A 33 -14.35 11.76 -8.55
N ALA A 34 -14.13 12.86 -9.28
CA ALA A 34 -15.00 13.24 -10.38
C ALA A 34 -14.72 12.32 -11.56
N ALA A 35 -15.73 11.62 -12.06
CA ALA A 35 -15.66 10.87 -13.30
C ALA A 35 -15.26 11.81 -14.43
N ARG A 36 -14.08 11.58 -15.04
CA ARG A 36 -13.66 12.24 -16.27
C ARG A 36 -13.99 11.34 -17.45
N THR A 37 -14.89 11.79 -18.30
CA THR A 37 -15.10 11.23 -19.64
C THR A 37 -13.90 11.63 -20.49
N ILE A 38 -13.07 10.67 -20.90
CA ILE A 38 -11.99 10.88 -21.86
C ILE A 38 -12.53 10.49 -23.23
N THR A 39 -12.69 11.46 -24.13
CA THR A 39 -13.01 11.19 -25.54
C THR A 39 -11.69 11.10 -26.30
N THR A 40 -11.34 9.92 -26.82
CA THR A 40 -10.13 9.75 -27.63
C THR A 40 -10.50 9.79 -29.10
N THR A 41 -10.15 10.87 -29.80
CA THR A 41 -10.32 10.98 -31.26
C THR A 41 -9.08 10.42 -31.95
N LYS A 42 -9.21 9.33 -32.70
CA LYS A 42 -8.12 8.79 -33.52
C LYS A 42 -8.33 9.20 -34.98
N VAL A 43 -7.54 10.14 -35.48
CA VAL A 43 -7.52 10.52 -36.90
C VAL A 43 -6.59 9.56 -37.64
N VAL A 44 -7.13 8.76 -38.56
CA VAL A 44 -6.33 7.95 -39.49
C VAL A 44 -6.37 8.63 -40.85
N ALA A 45 -5.23 9.18 -41.29
CA ALA A 45 -5.05 9.65 -42.65
C ALA A 45 -4.41 8.52 -43.49
N LYS A 46 -5.08 8.11 -44.56
CA LYS A 46 -4.47 7.32 -45.63
C LYS A 46 -4.77 8.03 -46.95
N SER A 47 -3.74 8.37 -47.70
CA SER A 47 -3.85 8.92 -49.05
C SER A 47 -3.71 7.80 -50.07
N ALA A 48 -4.64 7.73 -51.03
CA ALA A 48 -4.37 7.42 -52.43
C ALA A 48 -5.67 7.62 -53.24
N ASP A 49 -5.56 8.55 -54.20
CA ASP A 49 -6.38 8.73 -55.40
C ASP A 49 -7.86 9.12 -55.30
N GLY A 50 -8.25 9.99 -56.22
CA GLY A 50 -9.46 10.81 -56.17
C GLY A 50 -10.77 10.05 -56.16
N GLY A 51 -11.56 10.28 -55.10
CA GLY A 51 -12.94 9.84 -54.95
C GLY A 51 -13.48 10.33 -53.61
N THR A 52 -14.68 10.92 -53.60
CA THR A 52 -15.37 11.51 -52.44
C THR A 52 -15.19 10.72 -51.13
N THR A 53 -14.64 11.37 -50.11
CA THR A 53 -14.44 10.80 -48.77
C THR A 53 -15.75 10.87 -47.97
N GLU A 54 -16.41 9.72 -47.78
CA GLU A 54 -17.40 9.56 -46.71
C GLU A 54 -16.69 9.38 -45.36
N THR A 55 -17.07 10.20 -44.38
CA THR A 55 -16.53 10.14 -43.02
C THR A 55 -17.35 9.14 -42.22
N VAL A 56 -16.80 7.94 -41.98
CA VAL A 56 -17.43 6.95 -41.09
C VAL A 56 -17.05 7.29 -39.66
N VAL A 57 -18.02 7.78 -38.89
CA VAL A 57 -17.89 8.02 -37.44
C VAL A 57 -18.32 6.74 -36.73
N GLU A 58 -17.38 5.87 -36.37
CA GLU A 58 -17.68 4.71 -35.52
C GLU A 58 -17.67 5.12 -34.04
N THR A 59 -18.87 5.21 -33.47
CA THR A 59 -19.08 5.42 -32.04
C THR A 59 -18.95 4.08 -31.33
N PHE A 60 -17.81 3.82 -30.69
CA PHE A 60 -17.69 2.68 -29.77
C PHE A 60 -18.30 3.06 -28.43
N LEU A 61 -19.46 2.48 -28.12
CA LEU A 61 -20.00 2.50 -26.76
C LEU A 61 -19.14 1.55 -25.91
N GLU A 62 -18.28 2.11 -25.06
CA GLU A 62 -17.61 1.33 -24.03
C GLU A 62 -18.68 0.78 -23.08
N GLU A 63 -18.86 -0.55 -23.09
CA GLU A 63 -19.67 -1.23 -22.10
C GLU A 63 -19.09 -0.94 -20.71
N GLU A 64 -19.89 -0.33 -19.85
CA GLU A 64 -19.59 -0.17 -18.43
C GLU A 64 -19.23 -1.53 -17.85
N VAL A 65 -17.96 -1.69 -17.49
CA VAL A 65 -17.50 -2.79 -16.63
C VAL A 65 -18.21 -2.61 -15.29
N LYS A 66 -19.37 -3.25 -15.13
CA LYS A 66 -20.06 -3.37 -13.84
C LYS A 66 -19.11 -4.05 -12.86
N SER A 67 -18.42 -3.21 -12.10
CA SER A 67 -17.64 -3.59 -10.94
C SER A 67 -18.56 -4.37 -9.99
N SER A 68 -18.44 -5.70 -9.99
CA SER A 68 -19.12 -6.57 -9.05
C SER A 68 -18.44 -6.42 -7.68
N ARG A 69 -18.55 -5.25 -7.05
CA ARG A 69 -18.18 -5.10 -5.64
C ARG A 69 -19.10 -6.01 -4.84
N PRO A 70 -18.55 -6.90 -4.00
CA PRO A 70 -19.36 -7.62 -3.03
C PRO A 70 -20.17 -6.60 -2.22
N LYS A 71 -21.48 -6.81 -2.07
CA LYS A 71 -22.31 -6.06 -1.12
C LYS A 71 -21.94 -6.49 0.32
N PHE A 72 -20.72 -6.22 0.75
CA PHE A 72 -20.31 -6.39 2.14
C PHE A 72 -20.55 -5.07 2.87
N ASP A 73 -21.46 -5.09 3.84
CA ASP A 73 -21.76 -3.94 4.68
C ASP A 73 -20.91 -4.00 5.96
N LYS A 74 -19.82 -3.22 5.96
CA LYS A 74 -18.86 -3.14 7.07
C LYS A 74 -19.52 -2.69 8.38
N LYS A 75 -20.52 -1.80 8.31
CA LYS A 75 -21.23 -1.27 9.47
C LYS A 75 -22.10 -2.35 10.11
N LYS A 76 -22.91 -3.04 9.31
CA LYS A 76 -23.73 -4.16 9.80
C LYS A 76 -22.90 -5.32 10.34
N TRP A 77 -21.71 -5.55 9.77
CA TRP A 77 -20.78 -6.53 10.33
C TRP A 77 -20.24 -6.07 11.69
N ALA A 78 -19.83 -4.81 11.81
CA ALA A 78 -19.31 -4.24 13.06
C ALA A 78 -20.37 -4.24 14.17
N GLU A 79 -21.65 -4.04 13.86
CA GLU A 79 -22.75 -4.08 14.84
C GLU A 79 -22.83 -5.39 15.61
N LYS A 80 -22.50 -6.52 14.96
CA LYS A 80 -22.55 -7.88 15.52
C LYS A 80 -21.41 -8.19 16.49
N LEU A 81 -20.38 -7.34 16.53
CA LEU A 81 -19.22 -7.54 17.39
C LEU A 81 -19.53 -7.24 18.86
N THR A 82 -18.84 -7.95 19.75
CA THR A 82 -18.83 -7.61 21.18
C THR A 82 -18.16 -6.24 21.40
N ALA A 83 -18.39 -5.62 22.55
CA ALA A 83 -17.76 -4.33 22.88
C ALA A 83 -16.22 -4.41 22.82
N GLU A 84 -15.64 -5.48 23.39
CA GLU A 84 -14.19 -5.74 23.35
C GLU A 84 -13.68 -5.89 21.91
N GLN A 85 -14.41 -6.62 21.05
CA GLN A 85 -14.02 -6.77 19.64
C GLN A 85 -14.08 -5.45 18.88
N LYS A 86 -15.09 -4.59 19.15
CA LYS A 86 -15.20 -3.26 18.53
C LYS A 86 -14.02 -2.36 18.91
N GLU A 87 -13.61 -2.40 20.18
CA GLU A 87 -12.46 -1.65 20.67
C GLU A 87 -11.16 -2.16 20.03
N LEU A 88 -10.94 -3.48 20.05
CA LEU A 88 -9.73 -4.07 19.49
C LEU A 88 -9.62 -3.88 17.98
N LEU A 89 -10.72 -3.93 17.23
CA LEU A 89 -10.74 -3.90 15.75
C LEU A 89 -11.03 -2.52 15.15
N GLY A 90 -11.06 -1.47 15.98
CA GLY A 90 -11.41 -0.11 15.53
C GLY A 90 -10.56 0.36 14.36
N LEU A 91 -9.25 0.12 14.41
CA LEU A 91 -8.32 0.53 13.37
C LEU A 91 -8.62 -0.14 12.01
N GLU A 92 -8.87 -1.44 12.01
CA GLU A 92 -9.22 -2.21 10.81
C GLU A 92 -10.56 -1.75 10.21
N ILE A 93 -11.53 -1.49 11.10
CA ILE A 93 -12.87 -1.02 10.70
C ILE A 93 -12.78 0.36 10.05
N GLU A 94 -11.94 1.25 10.57
CA GLU A 94 -11.80 2.61 10.06
C GLU A 94 -10.92 2.69 8.80
N THR A 95 -9.79 1.98 8.77
CA THR A 95 -8.70 2.30 7.84
C THR A 95 -8.43 1.25 6.76
N MET A 96 -8.85 -0.01 6.93
CA MET A 96 -8.66 -1.03 5.89
C MET A 96 -9.69 -0.87 4.76
N ASP A 97 -9.23 -0.99 3.51
CA ASP A 97 -10.09 -0.96 2.33
C ASP A 97 -11.23 -1.99 2.41
N GLU A 98 -12.42 -1.61 1.96
CA GLU A 98 -13.63 -2.43 2.10
C GLU A 98 -13.51 -3.79 1.38
N SER A 99 -12.83 -3.82 0.23
CA SER A 99 -12.68 -5.04 -0.55
C SER A 99 -11.74 -6.04 0.12
N TRP A 100 -10.69 -5.56 0.78
CA TRP A 100 -9.82 -6.38 1.62
C TRP A 100 -10.50 -6.81 2.91
N PHE A 101 -11.20 -5.90 3.57
CA PHE A 101 -11.91 -6.21 4.80
C PHE A 101 -12.95 -7.31 4.58
N ALA A 102 -13.71 -7.25 3.49
CA ALA A 102 -14.70 -8.27 3.15
C ALA A 102 -14.09 -9.69 3.05
N VAL A 103 -12.84 -9.79 2.61
CA VAL A 103 -12.11 -11.05 2.41
C VAL A 103 -11.37 -11.50 3.67
N LEU A 104 -10.95 -10.57 4.53
CA LEU A 104 -10.16 -10.84 5.73
C LEU A 104 -10.97 -10.85 7.02
N LYS A 105 -12.23 -10.41 7.02
CA LYS A 105 -13.09 -10.27 8.22
C LYS A 105 -13.10 -11.48 9.15
N ASP A 106 -13.05 -12.70 8.60
CA ASP A 106 -13.10 -13.92 9.40
C ASP A 106 -11.76 -14.15 10.13
N GLU A 107 -10.64 -13.76 9.50
CA GLU A 107 -9.32 -13.76 10.14
C GLU A 107 -9.23 -12.71 11.25
N LEU A 108 -9.92 -11.58 11.13
CA LEU A 108 -9.95 -10.54 12.17
C LEU A 108 -10.62 -11.00 13.48
N LEU A 109 -11.40 -12.08 13.46
CA LEU A 109 -12.08 -12.63 14.63
C LEU A 109 -11.37 -13.85 15.22
N THR A 110 -10.22 -14.25 14.66
CA THR A 110 -9.47 -15.39 15.18
C THR A 110 -8.87 -15.06 16.53
N LYS A 111 -8.65 -16.08 17.36
CA LYS A 111 -8.04 -15.91 18.69
C LYS A 111 -6.66 -15.29 18.57
N GLU A 112 -5.94 -15.66 17.52
CA GLU A 112 -4.59 -15.22 17.21
C GLU A 112 -4.56 -13.74 16.83
N PHE A 113 -5.49 -13.28 15.97
CA PHE A 113 -5.56 -11.87 15.62
C PHE A 113 -5.99 -11.01 16.82
N LEU A 114 -6.98 -11.45 17.61
CA LEU A 114 -7.37 -10.71 18.81
C LEU A 114 -6.25 -10.67 19.86
N ALA A 115 -5.44 -11.72 19.98
CA ALA A 115 -4.24 -11.73 20.83
C ALA A 115 -3.18 -10.73 20.35
N LEU A 116 -2.96 -10.63 19.03
CA LEU A 116 -2.12 -9.58 18.44
C LEU A 116 -2.62 -8.18 18.81
N LYS A 117 -3.92 -7.92 18.69
CA LYS A 117 -4.49 -6.60 19.03
C LYS A 117 -4.30 -6.26 20.51
N LYS A 118 -4.51 -7.22 21.41
CA LYS A 118 -4.21 -7.06 22.85
C LYS A 118 -2.73 -6.77 23.09
N PHE A 119 -1.82 -7.45 22.41
CA PHE A 119 -0.39 -7.18 22.48
C PHE A 119 -0.08 -5.73 22.05
N LEU A 120 -0.64 -5.24 20.94
CA LEU A 120 -0.43 -3.87 20.49
C LEU A 120 -1.01 -2.82 21.46
N VAL A 121 -2.11 -3.13 22.14
CA VAL A 121 -2.63 -2.28 23.23
C VAL A 121 -1.63 -2.21 24.39
N GLN A 122 -1.00 -3.34 24.76
CA GLN A 122 0.05 -3.33 25.79
C GLN A 122 1.28 -2.53 25.37
N GLU A 123 1.69 -2.60 24.11
CA GLU A 123 2.76 -1.75 23.57
C GLU A 123 2.44 -0.26 23.71
N HIS A 124 1.19 0.12 23.41
CA HIS A 124 0.73 1.50 23.57
C HIS A 124 0.69 1.96 25.03
N ILE A 125 0.16 1.13 25.94
CA ILE A 125 0.14 1.40 27.39
C ILE A 125 1.58 1.55 27.93
N ALA A 126 2.50 0.72 27.45
CA ALA A 126 3.92 0.79 27.78
C ALA A 126 4.66 1.96 27.12
N LYS A 127 3.94 2.86 26.41
CA LYS A 127 4.47 4.04 25.71
C LYS A 127 5.59 3.69 24.72
N LYS A 128 5.52 2.51 24.10
CA LYS A 128 6.43 2.14 23.03
C LYS A 128 6.09 2.93 21.78
N GLN A 129 7.09 3.52 21.15
CA GLN A 129 6.91 4.15 19.86
C GLN A 129 6.88 3.05 18.78
N ILE A 130 5.77 2.98 18.05
CA ILE A 130 5.51 1.95 17.03
C ILE A 130 5.41 2.63 15.66
N PHE A 131 5.99 1.99 14.66
CA PHE A 131 5.87 2.35 13.25
C PHE A 131 5.11 1.28 12.46
N PRO A 132 4.41 1.65 11.37
CA PRO A 132 4.09 3.04 10.98
C PRO A 132 3.11 3.70 11.97
N PRO A 133 2.76 4.99 11.81
CA PRO A 133 1.57 5.58 12.45
C PRO A 133 0.34 4.68 12.26
N ALA A 134 -0.58 4.68 13.22
CA ALA A 134 -1.67 3.71 13.28
C ALA A 134 -2.53 3.75 12.01
N GLU A 135 -2.88 4.95 11.54
CA GLU A 135 -3.64 5.22 10.33
C GLU A 135 -3.00 4.62 9.06
N ASP A 136 -1.68 4.49 9.06
CA ASP A 136 -0.88 4.02 7.92
C ASP A 136 -0.70 2.49 7.92
N VAL A 137 -1.02 1.77 9.01
CA VAL A 137 -0.81 0.30 9.10
C VAL A 137 -1.45 -0.46 7.94
N TYR A 138 -2.61 0.01 7.47
CA TYR A 138 -3.38 -0.60 6.38
C TYR A 138 -3.28 0.14 5.03
N SER A 139 -2.31 1.04 4.85
CA SER A 139 -2.12 1.78 3.58
C SER A 139 -2.00 0.86 2.36
N TRP A 140 -1.32 -0.29 2.49
CA TRP A 140 -1.23 -1.31 1.43
C TRP A 140 -2.59 -1.73 0.87
N SER A 141 -3.62 -1.80 1.73
CA SER A 141 -4.96 -2.24 1.32
C SER A 141 -5.70 -1.15 0.55
N ARG A 142 -5.46 0.13 0.90
CA ARG A 142 -6.13 1.29 0.30
C ARG A 142 -5.53 1.68 -1.04
N HIS A 143 -4.20 1.60 -1.17
CA HIS A 143 -3.51 1.86 -2.43
C HIS A 143 -3.69 0.74 -3.45
N THR A 144 -3.83 -0.51 -2.98
CA THR A 144 -4.08 -1.64 -3.86
C THR A 144 -5.32 -2.42 -3.41
N PRO A 145 -6.55 -1.94 -3.69
CA PRO A 145 -7.78 -2.66 -3.40
C PRO A 145 -7.75 -4.09 -3.95
N PHE A 146 -8.37 -5.05 -3.26
CA PHE A 146 -8.24 -6.48 -3.52
C PHE A 146 -8.47 -6.89 -4.99
N HIS A 147 -9.41 -6.24 -5.67
CA HIS A 147 -9.76 -6.52 -7.06
C HIS A 147 -8.78 -5.94 -8.09
N THR A 148 -7.95 -4.98 -7.69
CA THR A 148 -6.95 -4.31 -8.56
C THR A 148 -5.58 -4.97 -8.53
N VAL A 149 -5.34 -5.90 -7.60
CA VAL A 149 -4.03 -6.56 -7.43
C VAL A 149 -3.64 -7.29 -8.73
N LYS A 150 -2.50 -6.89 -9.31
CA LYS A 150 -1.83 -7.52 -10.47
C LYS A 150 -0.58 -8.28 -10.05
N ALA A 151 0.20 -7.69 -9.14
CA ALA A 151 1.42 -8.25 -8.58
C ALA A 151 1.47 -8.10 -7.05
N VAL A 152 2.18 -8.99 -6.37
CA VAL A 152 2.41 -8.95 -4.92
C VAL A 152 3.92 -8.95 -4.67
N ILE A 153 4.41 -7.96 -3.93
CA ILE A 153 5.80 -7.90 -3.45
C ILE A 153 5.79 -8.06 -1.93
N VAL A 154 6.52 -9.05 -1.44
CA VAL A 154 6.55 -9.39 -0.01
C VAL A 154 7.79 -8.81 0.67
N GLY A 155 7.57 -7.92 1.63
CA GLY A 155 8.58 -7.46 2.59
C GLY A 155 8.57 -8.27 3.89
N GLN A 156 9.61 -8.07 4.70
CA GLN A 156 9.70 -8.67 6.03
C GLN A 156 8.94 -7.80 7.05
N ASP A 157 9.55 -6.68 7.44
CA ASP A 157 9.02 -5.75 8.44
C ASP A 157 9.00 -4.32 7.88
N PRO A 158 8.22 -3.42 8.50
CA PRO A 158 8.32 -1.99 8.19
C PRO A 158 9.71 -1.46 8.55
N TYR A 159 10.12 -0.37 7.91
CA TYR A 159 11.28 0.38 8.36
C TYR A 159 11.07 0.90 9.79
N HIS A 160 12.09 0.76 10.63
CA HIS A 160 12.00 1.01 12.07
C HIS A 160 12.59 2.35 12.50
N ASN A 161 13.00 3.24 11.58
CA ASN A 161 13.40 4.60 11.96
C ASN A 161 12.30 5.61 11.67
N HIS A 162 12.44 6.80 12.26
CA HIS A 162 11.51 7.90 12.11
C HIS A 162 11.26 8.27 10.65
N ASN A 163 10.00 8.56 10.33
CA ASN A 163 9.54 9.04 9.02
C ASN A 163 9.87 8.11 7.83
N GLN A 164 10.07 6.81 8.08
CA GLN A 164 10.31 5.83 7.02
C GLN A 164 9.05 5.03 6.67
N ALA A 165 8.53 4.25 7.62
CA ALA A 165 7.40 3.35 7.35
C ALA A 165 6.08 4.11 7.23
N HIS A 166 5.30 3.73 6.22
CA HIS A 166 3.94 4.24 5.97
C HIS A 166 2.97 3.17 5.47
N GLY A 167 3.21 1.91 5.85
CA GLY A 167 2.31 0.79 5.59
C GLY A 167 2.52 0.04 4.28
N MET A 168 3.57 0.36 3.52
CA MET A 168 3.94 -0.36 2.29
C MET A 168 5.40 -0.84 2.34
N CYS A 169 5.65 -2.08 1.92
CA CYS A 169 7.01 -2.63 1.93
C CYS A 169 7.94 -1.86 0.98
N PHE A 170 9.22 -1.74 1.35
CA PHE A 170 10.28 -1.01 0.62
C PHE A 170 10.07 0.50 0.41
N SER A 171 8.85 1.03 0.60
CA SER A 171 8.55 2.43 0.36
C SER A 171 8.82 3.32 1.57
N VAL A 172 9.26 4.56 1.31
CA VAL A 172 9.41 5.62 2.30
C VAL A 172 8.79 6.94 1.80
N ARG A 173 8.26 7.75 2.72
CA ARG A 173 7.71 9.08 2.39
C ARG A 173 8.83 10.11 2.24
N PRO A 174 8.67 11.13 1.37
CA PRO A 174 9.51 12.32 1.41
C PRO A 174 9.48 12.98 2.81
N PRO A 175 10.57 13.62 3.25
CA PRO A 175 11.83 13.82 2.52
C PRO A 175 12.83 12.66 2.68
N THR A 176 12.42 11.52 3.24
CA THR A 176 13.32 10.39 3.50
C THR A 176 13.91 9.83 2.20
N PRO A 177 15.25 9.79 2.05
CA PRO A 177 15.88 9.17 0.89
C PRO A 177 15.61 7.67 0.83
N ALA A 178 15.56 7.12 -0.38
CA ALA A 178 15.46 5.69 -0.65
C ALA A 178 16.49 4.90 0.16
N PRO A 179 16.08 3.92 0.98
CA PRO A 179 17.00 3.07 1.71
C PRO A 179 17.86 2.21 0.77
N PRO A 180 18.98 1.62 1.24
CA PRO A 180 19.90 0.87 0.38
C PRO A 180 19.25 -0.25 -0.45
N SER A 181 18.30 -0.98 0.13
CA SER A 181 17.54 -2.01 -0.58
C SER A 181 16.73 -1.42 -1.75
N LEU A 182 16.05 -0.29 -1.53
CA LEU A 182 15.27 0.37 -2.58
C LEU A 182 16.17 0.94 -3.68
N LYS A 183 17.33 1.49 -3.33
CA LYS A 183 18.34 1.91 -4.33
C LYS A 183 18.78 0.73 -5.21
N ASN A 184 18.92 -0.47 -4.63
CA ASN A 184 19.24 -1.66 -5.41
C ASN A 184 18.07 -2.12 -6.30
N MET A 185 16.82 -1.96 -5.86
CA MET A 185 15.64 -2.16 -6.72
C MET A 185 15.67 -1.23 -7.92
N TYR A 186 16.02 0.05 -7.75
CA TYR A 186 16.16 0.99 -8.87
C TYR A 186 17.26 0.58 -9.85
N LYS A 187 18.39 0.03 -9.37
CA LYS A 187 19.45 -0.50 -10.25
C LYS A 187 18.97 -1.70 -11.06
N ALA A 188 18.30 -2.65 -10.42
CA ALA A 188 17.72 -3.81 -11.13
C ALA A 188 16.66 -3.36 -12.15
N LEU A 189 15.82 -2.38 -11.78
CA LEU A 189 14.81 -1.82 -12.67
C LEU A 189 15.42 -1.09 -13.88
N LYS A 190 16.55 -0.38 -13.69
CA LYS A 190 17.31 0.26 -14.78
C LYS A 190 17.92 -0.76 -15.75
N ILE A 191 18.29 -1.95 -15.27
CA ILE A 191 18.76 -3.05 -16.12
C ILE A 191 17.59 -3.61 -16.94
N ASP A 192 16.43 -3.82 -16.30
CA ASP A 192 15.21 -4.31 -16.98
C ASP A 192 14.66 -3.29 -18.00
N TYR A 193 14.75 -2.00 -17.67
CA TYR A 193 14.25 -0.87 -18.45
C TYR A 193 15.32 0.24 -18.53
N PRO A 194 16.18 0.24 -19.57
CA PRO A 194 17.26 1.22 -19.71
C PRO A 194 16.83 2.69 -19.69
N ASP A 195 15.57 2.99 -20.03
CA ASP A 195 15.03 4.36 -20.01
C ASP A 195 14.53 4.80 -18.64
N PHE A 196 14.40 3.89 -17.66
CA PHE A 196 13.95 4.21 -16.31
C PHE A 196 14.84 5.29 -15.67
N GLN A 197 14.22 6.28 -15.02
CA GLN A 197 14.94 7.27 -14.24
C GLN A 197 14.55 7.14 -12.77
N PRO A 198 15.53 7.06 -11.84
CA PRO A 198 15.20 7.10 -10.43
C PRO A 198 14.55 8.45 -10.08
N PRO A 199 13.65 8.47 -9.09
CA PRO A 199 12.97 9.71 -8.70
C PRO A 199 13.95 10.78 -8.23
N PRO A 200 13.63 12.08 -8.43
CA PRO A 200 14.46 13.18 -7.98
C PRO A 200 14.66 13.14 -6.46
N ASN A 201 15.69 13.85 -5.97
CA ASN A 201 16.04 13.92 -4.54
C ASN A 201 16.29 12.57 -3.86
N ASN A 202 16.59 11.52 -4.64
CA ASN A 202 16.70 10.14 -4.15
C ASN A 202 15.41 9.65 -3.45
N GLY A 203 14.23 10.05 -3.94
CA GLY A 203 12.95 9.68 -3.33
C GLY A 203 12.71 8.16 -3.26
N GLY A 204 11.89 7.73 -2.30
CA GLY A 204 11.57 6.32 -2.08
C GLY A 204 10.08 5.98 -2.04
N LEU A 205 9.23 6.86 -2.57
CA LEU A 205 7.79 6.68 -2.52
C LEU A 205 7.32 5.78 -3.66
N LEU A 206 6.64 4.68 -3.32
CA LEU A 206 6.19 3.65 -4.26
C LEU A 206 4.66 3.60 -4.39
N THR A 207 3.97 4.62 -3.89
CA THR A 207 2.54 4.84 -4.13
C THR A 207 2.16 4.66 -5.61
N PRO A 208 2.92 5.17 -6.59
CA PRO A 208 2.58 4.99 -8.00
C PRO A 208 2.50 3.52 -8.41
N TRP A 209 3.37 2.66 -7.88
CA TRP A 209 3.31 1.23 -8.16
C TRP A 209 2.10 0.59 -7.48
N ALA A 210 1.82 0.98 -6.24
CA ALA A 210 0.71 0.44 -5.48
C ALA A 210 -0.63 0.74 -6.15
N ASP A 211 -0.84 1.99 -6.58
CA ASP A 211 -2.05 2.44 -7.28
C ASP A 211 -2.18 1.80 -8.68
N ARG A 212 -1.07 1.32 -9.26
CA ARG A 212 -1.04 0.57 -10.52
C ARG A 212 -1.22 -0.95 -10.34
N GLY A 213 -1.59 -1.41 -9.14
CA GLY A 213 -1.94 -2.81 -8.88
C GLY A 213 -0.83 -3.63 -8.22
N VAL A 214 0.23 -3.01 -7.69
CA VAL A 214 1.31 -3.71 -6.98
C VAL A 214 1.04 -3.72 -5.48
N LEU A 215 0.61 -4.86 -4.95
CA LEU A 215 0.41 -5.05 -3.52
C LEU A 215 1.78 -5.09 -2.79
N LEU A 216 2.17 -3.98 -2.17
CA LEU A 216 3.40 -3.82 -1.39
C LEU A 216 3.18 -4.23 0.07
N LEU A 217 3.25 -5.53 0.36
CA LEU A 217 2.85 -6.10 1.65
C LEU A 217 4.06 -6.51 2.50
N ASN A 218 4.17 -5.99 3.72
CA ASN A 218 5.11 -6.55 4.71
C ASN A 218 4.50 -7.79 5.38
N THR A 219 5.35 -8.73 5.80
CA THR A 219 4.95 -9.92 6.55
C THR A 219 4.49 -9.54 7.96
N CYS A 220 5.21 -8.63 8.62
CA CYS A 220 4.82 -7.96 9.84
C CYS A 220 4.38 -6.52 9.53
N LEU A 221 3.26 -6.04 10.08
CA LEU A 221 2.72 -4.71 9.72
C LEU A 221 3.10 -3.60 10.69
N THR A 222 3.67 -3.92 11.85
CA THR A 222 4.16 -2.93 12.81
C THR A 222 5.52 -3.32 13.38
N VAL A 223 6.28 -2.35 13.86
CA VAL A 223 7.59 -2.53 14.48
C VAL A 223 7.83 -1.45 15.51
N ARG A 224 8.59 -1.71 16.57
CA ARG A 224 9.02 -0.67 17.50
C ARG A 224 10.10 0.19 16.83
N ALA A 225 10.15 1.46 17.22
CA ALA A 225 11.21 2.34 16.79
C ALA A 225 12.59 1.75 17.18
N HIS A 226 13.48 1.66 16.20
CA HIS A 226 14.86 1.18 16.31
C HIS A 226 15.03 -0.29 16.72
N GLU A 227 13.96 -1.08 16.79
CA GLU A 227 14.01 -2.51 17.14
C GLU A 227 13.41 -3.35 15.99
N ALA A 228 14.23 -3.66 14.98
CA ALA A 228 13.81 -4.56 13.89
C ALA A 228 13.28 -5.90 14.42
N ASN A 229 12.27 -6.48 13.78
CA ASN A 229 11.61 -7.73 14.18
C ASN A 229 10.94 -7.73 15.57
N SER A 230 10.77 -6.59 16.24
CA SER A 230 10.20 -6.54 17.60
C SER A 230 8.79 -7.15 17.72
N HIS A 231 8.01 -7.12 16.63
CA HIS A 231 6.65 -7.68 16.57
C HIS A 231 6.57 -8.97 15.73
N SER A 232 7.70 -9.55 15.36
CA SER A 232 7.76 -10.85 14.70
C SER A 232 7.14 -11.93 15.61
N GLY A 233 6.35 -12.82 15.03
CA GLY A 233 5.68 -13.93 15.71
C GLY A 233 4.53 -13.50 16.60
N LYS A 234 4.07 -12.25 16.51
CA LYS A 234 2.95 -11.74 17.34
C LYS A 234 1.58 -11.92 16.70
N GLY A 235 1.52 -12.30 15.42
CA GLY A 235 0.27 -12.67 14.73
C GLY A 235 0.07 -12.01 13.37
N TRP A 236 0.83 -10.95 13.04
CA TRP A 236 0.72 -10.27 11.75
C TRP A 236 0.95 -11.21 10.57
N GLU A 237 1.89 -12.14 10.73
CA GLU A 237 2.25 -13.15 9.74
C GLU A 237 1.07 -13.96 9.25
N ARG A 238 0.08 -14.20 10.11
CA ARG A 238 -1.11 -14.97 9.75
C ARG A 238 -2.07 -14.14 8.93
N LEU A 239 -2.32 -12.89 9.32
CA LEU A 239 -3.17 -11.97 8.56
C LEU A 239 -2.57 -11.73 7.16
N THR A 240 -1.28 -11.45 7.08
CA THR A 240 -0.61 -11.15 5.80
C THR A 240 -0.48 -12.37 4.92
N GLN A 241 -0.27 -13.57 5.50
CA GLN A 241 -0.39 -14.82 4.76
C GLN A 241 -1.82 -15.01 4.21
N ARG A 242 -2.85 -14.71 5.00
CA ARG A 242 -4.24 -14.82 4.54
C ARG A 242 -4.52 -13.87 3.36
N ALA A 243 -3.91 -12.69 3.34
CA ALA A 243 -3.99 -11.77 2.21
C ALA A 243 -3.32 -12.35 0.94
N ILE A 244 -2.13 -12.95 1.06
CA ILE A 244 -1.44 -13.64 -0.05
C ILE A 244 -2.30 -14.80 -0.57
N ASP A 245 -2.81 -15.64 0.33
CA ASP A 245 -3.64 -16.79 0.00
C ASP A 245 -4.95 -16.36 -0.69
N ALA A 246 -5.54 -15.24 -0.26
CA ALA A 246 -6.73 -14.68 -0.90
C ALA A 246 -6.47 -14.23 -2.34
N VAL A 247 -5.33 -13.61 -2.62
CA VAL A 247 -4.93 -13.25 -4.00
C VAL A 247 -4.73 -14.50 -4.84
N ALA A 248 -4.07 -15.53 -4.28
CA ALA A 248 -3.86 -16.81 -4.98
C ALA A 248 -5.19 -17.54 -5.27
N ALA A 249 -6.12 -17.54 -4.30
CA ALA A 249 -7.42 -18.18 -4.43
C ALA A 249 -8.40 -17.41 -5.32
N ARG A 250 -8.14 -16.12 -5.61
CA ARG A 250 -9.02 -15.27 -6.43
C ARG A 250 -9.30 -15.93 -7.79
N LYS A 251 -10.57 -15.89 -8.23
CA LYS A 251 -10.98 -16.36 -9.57
C LYS A 251 -10.32 -15.50 -10.66
N GLY A 252 -10.04 -16.09 -11.82
CA GLY A 252 -9.45 -15.40 -12.96
C GLY A 252 -8.07 -15.94 -13.36
N LYS A 253 -7.36 -15.17 -14.18
CA LYS A 253 -6.13 -15.60 -14.88
C LYS A 253 -4.85 -15.52 -14.04
N GLY A 254 -4.98 -15.49 -12.71
CA GLY A 254 -3.84 -15.41 -11.78
C GLY A 254 -3.28 -14.01 -11.57
N ALA A 255 -2.10 -13.97 -10.95
CA ALA A 255 -1.36 -12.77 -10.53
C ALA A 255 0.13 -13.11 -10.42
N VAL A 256 0.99 -12.10 -10.32
CA VAL A 256 2.44 -12.28 -10.14
C VAL A 256 2.80 -12.18 -8.65
N PHE A 257 3.60 -13.11 -8.12
CA PHE A 257 4.13 -13.08 -6.76
C PHE A 257 5.65 -12.95 -6.81
N ILE A 258 6.17 -11.87 -6.24
CA ILE A 258 7.60 -11.54 -6.24
C ILE A 258 8.11 -11.67 -4.81
N ALA A 259 9.02 -12.61 -4.61
CA ALA A 259 9.56 -12.96 -3.31
C ALA A 259 11.08 -12.88 -3.31
N TRP A 260 11.61 -11.85 -2.66
CA TRP A 260 13.06 -11.62 -2.55
C TRP A 260 13.57 -12.03 -1.17
N GLY A 261 14.43 -13.03 -1.14
CA GLY A 261 14.99 -13.62 0.08
C GLY A 261 14.19 -14.82 0.59
N ALA A 262 14.85 -15.62 1.45
CA ALA A 262 14.29 -16.89 1.93
C ALA A 262 12.99 -16.71 2.73
N ALA A 263 12.86 -15.64 3.51
CA ALA A 263 11.65 -15.36 4.29
C ALA A 263 10.43 -15.12 3.39
N ALA A 264 10.57 -14.25 2.38
CA ALA A 264 9.52 -14.00 1.40
C ALA A 264 9.22 -15.26 0.56
N GLY A 265 10.26 -16.01 0.15
CA GLY A 265 10.10 -17.25 -0.62
C GLY A 265 9.23 -18.29 0.09
N LYS A 266 9.39 -18.44 1.42
CA LYS A 266 8.55 -19.34 2.22
C LYS A 266 7.06 -18.95 2.21
N ARG A 267 6.74 -17.65 2.10
CA ARG A 267 5.35 -17.15 2.10
C ARG A 267 4.60 -17.48 0.81
N VAL A 268 5.33 -17.59 -0.30
CA VAL A 268 4.75 -17.88 -1.63
C VAL A 268 4.94 -19.34 -2.05
N ALA A 269 5.57 -20.18 -1.22
CA ALA A 269 5.90 -21.57 -1.57
C ALA A 269 4.68 -22.45 -1.89
N LYS A 270 3.49 -22.10 -1.40
CA LYS A 270 2.23 -22.81 -1.64
C LYS A 270 1.41 -22.22 -2.80
N VAL A 271 1.87 -21.14 -3.42
CA VAL A 271 1.17 -20.53 -4.56
C VAL A 271 1.29 -21.47 -5.76
N ASP A 272 0.16 -21.77 -6.41
CA ASP A 272 0.12 -22.61 -7.60
C ASP A 272 0.80 -21.93 -8.79
N ALA A 273 2.03 -22.36 -9.08
CA ALA A 273 2.83 -21.83 -10.19
C ALA A 273 2.29 -22.18 -11.59
N LYS A 274 1.27 -23.05 -11.70
CA LYS A 274 0.56 -23.27 -12.99
C LYS A 274 -0.42 -22.14 -13.29
N LYS A 275 -1.01 -21.55 -12.25
CA LYS A 275 -1.98 -20.45 -12.35
C LYS A 275 -1.33 -19.07 -12.21
N HIS A 276 -0.25 -18.97 -11.43
CA HIS A 276 0.39 -17.72 -11.07
C HIS A 276 1.84 -17.68 -11.54
N CYS A 277 2.37 -16.48 -11.76
CA CYS A 277 3.81 -16.30 -11.94
C CYS A 277 4.45 -16.15 -10.56
N VAL A 278 5.39 -17.02 -10.20
CA VAL A 278 6.10 -16.96 -8.92
C VAL A 278 7.58 -16.67 -9.19
N LEU A 279 8.03 -15.47 -8.85
CA LEU A 279 9.37 -14.96 -9.07
C LEU A 279 10.13 -14.92 -7.74
N VAL A 280 11.01 -15.89 -7.52
CA VAL A 280 11.83 -16.00 -6.30
C VAL A 280 13.27 -15.65 -6.59
N GLY A 281 13.87 -14.78 -5.76
CA GLY A 281 15.27 -14.36 -5.92
C GLY A 281 15.92 -14.01 -4.59
N VAL A 282 17.17 -13.56 -4.62
CA VAL A 282 17.87 -13.05 -3.42
C VAL A 282 17.29 -11.70 -2.99
N HIS A 283 17.50 -11.32 -1.73
CA HIS A 283 16.98 -10.05 -1.21
C HIS A 283 17.74 -8.82 -1.79
N PRO A 284 17.09 -7.67 -2.04
CA PRO A 284 17.75 -6.44 -2.52
C PRO A 284 18.73 -5.77 -1.53
N SER A 285 18.85 -6.27 -0.30
CA SER A 285 19.78 -5.73 0.70
C SER A 285 21.22 -5.74 0.16
N PRO A 286 22.06 -4.74 0.49
CA PRO A 286 23.48 -4.74 0.14
C PRO A 286 24.21 -6.05 0.48
N LEU A 287 23.78 -6.73 1.55
CA LEU A 287 24.34 -8.00 2.00
C LEU A 287 24.13 -9.17 1.00
N SER A 288 23.18 -9.05 0.08
CA SER A 288 22.80 -10.14 -0.81
C SER A 288 22.57 -9.75 -2.26
N ALA A 289 22.45 -8.47 -2.59
CA ALA A 289 22.07 -8.01 -3.93
C ALA A 289 23.06 -8.47 -5.01
N HIS A 290 24.36 -8.49 -4.69
CA HIS A 290 25.42 -8.95 -5.58
C HIS A 290 25.34 -10.46 -5.92
N ARG A 291 24.48 -11.24 -5.24
CA ARG A 291 24.26 -12.67 -5.50
C ARG A 291 23.18 -12.93 -6.56
N GLY A 292 23.02 -12.00 -7.51
CA GLY A 292 22.08 -12.13 -8.63
C GLY A 292 20.74 -11.40 -8.47
N PHE A 293 20.64 -10.38 -7.59
CA PHE A 293 19.43 -9.53 -7.55
C PHE A 293 19.32 -8.65 -8.80
N PHE A 294 20.43 -8.06 -9.24
CA PHE A 294 20.43 -7.04 -10.28
C PHE A 294 20.02 -7.60 -11.65
N GLU A 295 20.37 -8.85 -11.92
CA GLU A 295 20.13 -9.55 -13.19
C GLU A 295 18.91 -10.47 -13.14
N CYS A 296 18.10 -10.43 -12.06
CA CYS A 296 16.99 -11.36 -11.89
C CYS A 296 15.87 -11.18 -12.94
N GLY A 297 15.74 -9.99 -13.52
CA GLY A 297 14.75 -9.70 -14.56
C GLY A 297 13.31 -9.60 -14.05
N HIS A 298 13.08 -9.47 -12.74
CA HIS A 298 11.76 -9.67 -12.15
C HIS A 298 10.73 -8.63 -12.59
N PHE A 299 11.12 -7.36 -12.81
CA PHE A 299 10.17 -6.33 -13.25
C PHE A 299 9.75 -6.55 -14.71
N LYS A 300 10.70 -6.92 -15.56
CA LYS A 300 10.42 -7.29 -16.96
C LYS A 300 9.57 -8.56 -17.06
N LYS A 301 9.95 -9.63 -16.37
CA LYS A 301 9.20 -10.90 -16.32
C LYS A 301 7.77 -10.70 -15.81
N THR A 302 7.57 -9.79 -14.86
CA THR A 302 6.23 -9.43 -14.36
C THR A 302 5.36 -8.88 -15.48
N ASN A 303 5.84 -7.87 -16.24
CA ASN A 303 5.07 -7.29 -17.34
C ASN A 303 4.89 -8.27 -18.50
N GLU A 304 5.91 -9.06 -18.85
CA GLU A 304 5.79 -10.09 -19.87
C GLU A 304 4.67 -11.09 -19.55
N TRP A 305 4.61 -11.55 -18.29
CA TRP A 305 3.56 -12.47 -17.85
C TRP A 305 2.18 -11.79 -17.81
N LEU A 306 2.10 -10.55 -17.31
CA LEU A 306 0.85 -9.79 -17.28
C LEU A 306 0.31 -9.56 -18.68
N ARG A 307 1.17 -9.15 -19.62
CA ARG A 307 0.80 -8.95 -21.03
C ARG A 307 0.28 -10.24 -21.66
N LEU A 308 0.97 -11.36 -21.45
CA LEU A 308 0.58 -12.65 -22.03
C LEU A 308 -0.77 -13.14 -21.51
N ASN A 309 -1.04 -12.99 -20.21
CA ASN A 309 -2.24 -13.54 -19.59
C ASN A 309 -3.44 -12.56 -19.66
N HIS A 310 -3.20 -11.27 -19.47
CA HIS A 310 -4.24 -10.26 -19.28
C HIS A 310 -4.31 -9.20 -20.39
N GLY A 311 -3.36 -9.20 -21.34
CA GLY A 311 -3.29 -8.22 -22.42
C GLY A 311 -2.39 -7.03 -22.08
N LYS A 312 -2.08 -6.19 -23.09
CA LYS A 312 -1.11 -5.09 -22.97
C LYS A 312 -1.46 -4.07 -21.88
N GLU A 313 -2.74 -3.74 -21.72
CA GLU A 313 -3.23 -2.78 -20.71
C GLU A 313 -3.02 -3.25 -19.26
N ALA A 314 -2.71 -4.53 -19.06
CA ALA A 314 -2.44 -5.08 -17.74
C ALA A 314 -1.01 -4.82 -17.26
N GLU A 315 -0.09 -4.41 -18.15
CA GLU A 315 1.29 -4.08 -17.76
C GLU A 315 1.31 -3.03 -16.65
N ILE A 316 2.32 -3.13 -15.79
CA ILE A 316 2.59 -2.16 -14.74
C ILE A 316 3.60 -1.17 -15.32
N ASP A 317 3.23 0.10 -15.37
CA ASP A 317 4.21 1.16 -15.54
C ASP A 317 5.04 1.24 -14.25
N TRP A 318 6.34 0.94 -14.36
CA TRP A 318 7.29 0.98 -13.24
C TRP A 318 7.94 2.36 -13.06
N SER A 319 7.59 3.35 -13.89
CA SER A 319 8.04 4.73 -13.70
C SER A 319 7.62 5.25 -12.32
N LEU A 320 8.45 6.09 -11.73
CA LEU A 320 8.12 6.84 -10.50
C LEU A 320 8.01 8.35 -10.78
N ASP A 321 8.00 8.72 -12.06
CA ASP A 321 7.80 10.09 -12.52
C ASP A 321 6.30 10.37 -12.61
N VAL A 322 5.72 10.75 -11.48
CA VAL A 322 4.35 11.22 -11.40
C VAL A 322 4.30 12.54 -10.65
N ASP A 323 3.27 13.34 -10.91
CA ASP A 323 3.03 14.57 -10.17
C ASP A 323 3.01 14.28 -8.65
N PRO A 324 3.71 15.06 -7.81
CA PRO A 324 3.77 14.82 -6.36
C PRO A 324 2.40 14.65 -5.71
N LYS A 325 1.39 15.42 -6.14
CA LYS A 325 0.02 15.31 -5.61
C LYS A 325 -0.60 13.96 -5.95
N VAL A 326 -0.28 13.41 -7.11
CA VAL A 326 -0.72 12.07 -7.55
C VAL A 326 0.04 10.98 -6.80
N ALA A 327 1.30 11.21 -6.44
CA ALA A 327 2.10 10.29 -5.62
C ALA A 327 1.65 10.24 -4.14
N GLY A 328 0.80 11.16 -3.70
CA GLY A 328 0.42 11.31 -2.29
C GLY A 328 1.49 12.03 -1.45
N VAL A 329 2.21 12.96 -2.09
CA VAL A 329 3.21 13.88 -1.49
C VAL A 329 2.69 15.32 -1.55
#